data_AF-A0A355EP84-F1
#
_entry.id   AF-A0A355EP84-F1
#
_cell.length_a   1.000
_cell.length_b   1.000
_cell.length_c   1.000
_cell.angle_alpha   90.00
_cell.angle_beta   90.00
_cell.angle_gamma   90.00
#
_symmetry.space_group_name_H-M   'P 1'
#
loop_
_entity.id
_entity.type
_entity.pdbx_description
1 polymer ?
#
loop_
_entity_poly.entity_id
_entity_poly.type
_entity_poly.pdbx_seq_one_letter_code
_entity_poly.pdbx_strand_id
1 'polypeptide(L)' 'MRWLFPGIEIRIDARCLDCGQPILIRMRDEKIVEVNPPTVVAHMNIPLAKALTQG' A
#
# COMPACT_ATOMS: atom_id res chain seq x y z
N MET A 1 -5.27 -4.70 6.97
CA MET A 1 -4.99 -4.11 8.30
C MET A 1 -5.76 -4.71 9.45
N ARG A 2 -6.82 -5.48 9.21
CA ARG A 2 -7.65 -6.07 10.28
C ARG A 2 -6.87 -6.86 11.33
N TRP A 3 -5.81 -7.56 10.94
CA TRP A 3 -4.99 -8.35 11.88
C TRP A 3 -4.10 -7.50 12.79
N LEU A 4 -3.76 -6.27 12.39
CA LEU A 4 -2.85 -5.38 13.13
C LEU A 4 -3.60 -4.28 13.88
N PHE A 5 -4.63 -3.70 13.25
CA PHE A 5 -5.47 -2.62 13.79
C PHE A 5 -6.95 -2.91 13.49
N PRO A 6 -7.59 -3.87 14.19
CA PRO A 6 -8.94 -4.32 13.88
C PRO A 6 -9.98 -3.20 14.04
N GLY A 7 -10.75 -2.92 12.99
CA GLY A 7 -11.83 -1.92 12.98
C GLY A 7 -11.37 -0.45 13.06
N ILE A 8 -10.07 -0.22 13.20
CA ILE A 8 -9.48 1.11 13.31
C ILE A 8 -9.13 1.61 11.92
N GLU A 9 -9.46 2.87 11.67
CA GLU A 9 -9.00 3.55 10.47
C GLU A 9 -7.60 4.12 10.70
N ILE A 10 -6.68 3.78 9.81
CA ILE A 10 -5.30 4.24 9.85
C ILE A 10 -5.01 5.21 8.70
N ARG A 11 -4.10 6.14 8.96
CA ARG A 11 -3.54 7.08 8.00
C ARG A 11 -2.09 6.71 7.69
N ILE A 12 -1.74 6.68 6.42
CA ILE A 12 -0.40 6.41 5.92
C ILE A 12 0.06 7.63 5.13
N ASP A 13 1.12 8.28 5.62
CA ASP A 13 1.81 9.38 4.94
C ASP A 13 3.14 8.86 4.38
N ALA A 14 3.35 9.07 3.08
CA ALA A 14 4.55 8.63 2.38
C ALA A 14 4.96 9.64 1.30
N ARG A 15 6.05 9.35 0.59
CA ARG A 15 6.48 10.09 -0.60
C ARG A 15 6.56 9.15 -1.79
N CYS A 16 6.25 9.66 -2.98
CA CYS A 16 6.45 8.95 -4.23
C CYS A 16 7.92 8.57 -4.39
N LEU A 17 8.18 7.31 -4.71
CA LEU A 17 9.54 6.79 -4.87
C LEU A 17 10.28 7.43 -6.05
N ASP A 18 9.54 7.83 -7.09
CA ASP A 18 10.10 8.44 -8.30
C ASP A 18 10.33 9.95 -8.14
N CYS A 19 9.29 10.70 -7.74
CA CYS A 19 9.33 12.17 -7.77
C CYS A 19 9.30 12.87 -6.39
N GLY A 20 9.21 12.12 -5.29
CA GLY A 20 9.25 12.66 -3.92
C GLY A 20 8.01 13.44 -3.47
N GLN A 21 6.98 13.57 -4.32
CA GLN A 21 5.71 14.23 -3.98
C GLN A 21 4.94 13.46 -2.88
N PRO A 22 4.15 14.15 -2.05
CA PRO A 22 3.44 13.51 -0.94
C PRO A 22 2.37 12.52 -1.43
N ILE A 23 2.23 11.42 -0.69
CA ILE A 23 1.20 10.40 -0.87
C ILE A 23 0.46 10.25 0.47
N LEU A 24 -0.87 10.24 0.40
CA LEU A 24 -1.77 9.95 1.51
C LEU A 24 -2.64 8.74 1.15
N ILE A 25 -2.69 7.77 2.07
CA ILE A 25 -3.64 6.65 2.01
C ILE A 25 -4.36 6.56 3.35
N ARG A 26 -5.68 6.36 3.33
CA ARG A 26 -6.44 5.93 4.51
C ARG A 26 -7.01 4.55 4.28
N MET A 27 -6.92 3.72 5.31
CA MET A 27 -7.38 2.33 5.26
C MET A 27 -8.17 1.98 6.51
N ARG A 28 -9.18 1.12 6.36
CA ARG A 28 -9.87 0.44 7.46
C ARG A 28 -10.00 -1.03 7.10
N ASP A 29 -9.48 -1.89 7.96
CA ASP A 29 -9.44 -3.35 7.73
C ASP A 29 -8.80 -3.71 6.36
N GLU A 30 -9.53 -4.35 5.45
CA GLU A 30 -9.05 -4.69 4.10
C GLU A 30 -9.40 -3.64 3.03
N LYS A 31 -10.00 -2.52 3.42
CA LYS A 31 -10.48 -1.48 2.49
C LYS A 31 -9.61 -0.24 2.52
N ILE A 32 -9.29 0.26 1.34
CA ILE A 32 -8.75 1.60 1.15
C ILE A 32 -9.94 2.55 1.07
N VAL A 33 -9.98 3.55 1.95
CA VAL A 33 -11.09 4.52 2.03
C VAL A 33 -10.74 5.85 1.36
N GLU A 34 -9.45 6.18 1.28
CA GLU A 34 -8.95 7.38 0.61
C GLU A 34 -7.57 7.09 0.00
N VAL A 35 -7.32 7.62 -1.20
CA VAL A 35 -6.01 7.64 -1.85
C VAL A 35 -5.82 8.99 -2.51
N ASN A 36 -4.70 9.66 -2.20
CA ASN A 36 -4.34 10.92 -2.79
C ASN A 36 -2.83 10.97 -3.07
N PRO A 37 -2.39 11.18 -4.33
CA PRO A 37 -3.21 11.32 -5.53
C PRO A 37 -3.93 10.01 -5.91
N PRO A 38 -5.06 10.05 -6.64
CA PRO A 38 -5.82 8.83 -6.99
C PRO A 38 -5.06 7.88 -7.93
N THR A 39 -3.93 8.32 -8.48
CA THR A 39 -3.06 7.59 -9.39
C THR A 39 -1.91 6.86 -8.68
N VAL A 40 -1.93 6.77 -7.35
CA VAL A 40 -0.88 6.07 -6.58
C VAL A 40 -0.77 4.61 -7.02
N VAL A 41 0.46 4.16 -7.24
CA VAL A 41 0.79 2.77 -7.53
C VAL A 41 1.70 2.22 -6.43
N ALA A 42 1.56 0.94 -6.13
CA ALA A 42 2.43 0.22 -5.20
C ALA A 42 3.43 -0.63 -5.98
N HIS A 43 4.70 -0.53 -5.62
CA HIS A 43 5.75 -1.38 -6.16
C HIS A 43 6.11 -2.46 -5.13
N MET A 44 6.17 -3.72 -5.58
CA MET A 44 6.60 -4.84 -4.77
C MET A 44 7.64 -5.66 -5.54
N ASN A 45 8.83 -5.81 -4.97
CA ASN A 45 9.81 -6.78 -5.45
C ASN A 45 9.35 -8.19 -5.10
N ILE A 46 9.16 -9.05 -6.11
CA ILE A 46 8.91 -10.47 -5.89
C ILE A 46 10.26 -11.18 -5.86
N PRO A 47 10.59 -11.93 -4.79
CA PRO A 47 11.81 -12.73 -4.77
C PRO A 47 11.80 -13.72 -5.95
N LEU A 48 12.86 -13.72 -6.75
CA LEU A 48 12.96 -14.55 -7.96
C LEU A 48 12.67 -16.04 -7.68
N ALA A 49 13.14 -16.54 -6.54
CA ALA A 49 12.86 -17.91 -6.11
C ALA A 49 11.37 -18.24 -5.96
N LYS A 50 10.52 -17.27 -5.58
CA LYS A 50 9.06 -17.46 -5.49
C LYS A 50 8.36 -17.32 -6.84
N ALA A 51 8.94 -16.57 -7.77
CA ALA A 51 8.38 -16.39 -9.11
C ALA A 51 8.58 -17.63 -10.00
N LEU A 52 9.67 -18.39 -9.80
CA LEU A 52 10.01 -19.56 -10.61
C LEU A 52 9.36 -20.88 -10.15
N THR A 53 8.75 -20.92 -8.96
CA THR A 53 8.14 -22.14 -8.39
C THR A 53 6.61 -22.19 -8.54
N GLN A 54 5.99 -21.24 -9.24
CA GLN A 54 4.56 -21.28 -9.59
C GLN A 54 4.36 -21.94 -10.97
N GLY A 55 4.90 -23.14 -11.14
CA GLY A 55 4.68 -24.01 -12.31
C GLY A 55 3.78 -25.19 -11.96
#